data_AF-A0A6L7KK14-F1
#
_entry.id   AF-A0A6L7KK14-F1
#
_cell.length_a   1.000
_cell.length_b   1.000
_cell.length_c   1.000
_cell.angle_alpha   90.00
_cell.angle_beta   90.00
_cell.angle_gamma   90.00
#
_symmetry.space_group_name_H-M   'P 1'
#
loop_
_entity.id
_entity.type
_entity.pdbx_description
1 polymer ?
#
loop_
_entity_poly.entity_id
_entity_poly.type
_entity_poly.pdbx_seq_one_letter_code
_entity_poly.pdbx_strand_id
1 'polypeptide(L)'
;MGGVLIPRAFLAALGQIRDPRFRTVLAKGLLLAILFLFTLHVAVLCVLLWILPDVIALPWMGEISVPRQFVSLGSFLVMAVLSTFLMVPVAAAFTGIFLDDVADAVEARHYPTLSPA
;
A
#
# COMPACT_ATOMS: atom_id res chain seq x y z
N MET A 1 -7.62 36.55 2.04
CA MET A 1 -8.73 35.85 2.75
C MET A 1 -8.91 34.42 2.19
N GLY A 2 -7.86 33.59 2.14
CA GLY A 2 -7.92 32.22 1.56
C GLY A 2 -7.70 31.07 2.56
N GLY A 3 -7.18 31.35 3.76
CA GLY A 3 -6.77 30.30 4.72
C GLY A 3 -7.90 29.57 5.45
N VAL A 4 -9.12 30.10 5.46
CA VAL A 4 -10.27 29.52 6.20
C VAL A 4 -11.06 28.52 5.35
N LEU A 5 -10.86 28.50 4.03
CA LEU A 5 -11.63 27.67 3.10
C LEU A 5 -11.18 26.19 3.11
N ILE A 6 -9.87 25.93 3.25
CA ILE A 6 -9.30 24.57 3.23
C ILE A 6 -9.81 23.70 4.41
N PRO A 7 -9.74 24.13 5.68
CA PRO A 7 -10.19 23.30 6.79
C PRO A 7 -11.71 23.06 6.77
N ARG A 8 -12.52 24.04 6.33
CA ARG A 8 -13.97 23.86 6.18
C ARG A 8 -14.33 22.88 5.07
N ALA A 9 -13.65 22.94 3.94
CA ALA A 9 -13.82 21.97 2.86
C ALA A 9 -13.40 20.56 3.29
N PHE A 10 -12.32 20.44 4.05
CA PHE A 10 -11.87 19.18 4.63
C PHE A 10 -12.89 18.57 5.61
N LEU A 11 -13.44 19.38 6.52
CA LEU A 11 -14.51 18.96 7.44
C LEU A 11 -15.81 18.60 6.71
N ALA A 12 -16.15 19.29 5.62
CA ALA A 12 -17.31 18.95 4.79
C ALA A 12 -17.11 17.62 4.03
N ALA A 13 -15.90 17.36 3.54
CA ALA A 13 -15.53 16.08 2.93
C ALA A 13 -15.58 14.92 3.94
N LEU A 14 -15.13 15.15 5.18
CA LEU A 14 -15.31 14.21 6.31
C LEU A 14 -16.80 13.93 6.60
N GLY A 15 -17.66 14.94 6.51
CA GLY A 15 -19.13 14.77 6.62
C GLY A 15 -19.75 13.93 5.50
N GLN A 16 -19.15 13.96 4.30
CA GLN A 16 -19.57 13.15 3.15
C GLN A 16 -19.18 11.67 3.24
N ILE A 17 -18.38 11.25 4.25
CA ILE A 17 -18.05 9.83 4.49
C ILE A 17 -19.31 8.95 4.65
N ARG A 18 -20.48 9.52 5.00
CA ARG A 18 -21.75 8.77 5.08
C ARG A 18 -22.41 8.46 3.73
N ASP A 19 -21.94 9.06 2.63
CA ASP A 19 -22.48 8.83 1.29
C ASP A 19 -22.11 7.42 0.78
N PRO A 20 -23.07 6.56 0.41
CA PRO A 20 -22.80 5.19 -0.03
C PRO A 20 -21.89 5.10 -1.26
N ARG A 21 -21.92 6.10 -2.16
CA ARG A 21 -21.02 6.14 -3.32
C ARG A 21 -19.57 6.39 -2.89
N PHE A 22 -19.35 7.37 -2.02
CA PHE A 22 -18.01 7.68 -1.50
C PHE A 22 -17.41 6.50 -0.73
N ARG A 23 -18.22 5.80 0.07
CA ARG A 23 -17.80 4.58 0.78
C ARG A 23 -17.41 3.45 -0.15
N THR A 24 -18.09 3.29 -1.28
CA THR A 24 -17.77 2.22 -2.24
C THR A 24 -16.41 2.46 -2.88
N VAL A 25 -16.10 3.70 -3.27
CA VAL A 25 -14.78 4.07 -3.82
C VAL A 25 -13.70 3.92 -2.74
N LEU A 26 -13.97 4.39 -1.52
CA LEU A 26 -13.02 4.29 -0.40
C LEU A 26 -12.76 2.83 0.02
N ALA A 27 -13.78 1.97 -0.01
CA ALA A 27 -13.66 0.54 0.27
C ALA A 27 -12.89 -0.20 -0.84
N LYS A 28 -13.12 0.14 -2.12
CA LYS A 28 -12.30 -0.37 -3.24
C LYS A 28 -10.83 0.04 -3.08
N GLY A 29 -10.59 1.31 -2.75
CA GLY A 29 -9.28 1.86 -2.37
C GLY A 29 -8.59 1.02 -1.30
N LEU A 30 -9.25 0.86 -0.16
CA LEU A 30 -8.71 0.12 0.98
C LEU A 30 -8.45 -1.36 0.66
N LEU A 31 -9.40 -2.02 -0.02
CA LEU A 31 -9.26 -3.43 -0.41
C LEU A 31 -8.06 -3.62 -1.35
N LEU A 32 -7.89 -2.74 -2.34
CA LEU A 32 -6.76 -2.81 -3.25
C LEU A 32 -5.42 -2.56 -2.54
N ALA A 33 -5.38 -1.65 -1.55
CA ALA A 33 -4.20 -1.42 -0.71
C ALA A 33 -3.77 -2.69 0.00
N ILE A 34 -4.74 -3.32 0.67
CA ILE A 34 -4.51 -4.54 1.43
C ILE A 34 -4.03 -5.65 0.48
N LEU A 35 -4.68 -5.82 -0.68
CA LEU A 35 -4.32 -6.84 -1.65
C LEU A 35 -2.92 -6.63 -2.23
N PHE A 36 -2.56 -5.40 -2.58
CA PHE A 36 -1.24 -5.06 -3.12
C PHE A 36 -0.15 -5.27 -2.07
N LEU A 37 -0.36 -4.78 -0.84
CA LEU A 37 0.57 -4.97 0.27
C LEU A 37 0.78 -6.46 0.56
N PHE A 38 -0.30 -7.24 0.62
CA PHE A 38 -0.24 -8.68 0.83
C PHE A 38 0.51 -9.41 -0.28
N THR A 39 0.19 -9.10 -1.55
CA THR A 39 0.85 -9.70 -2.72
C THR A 39 2.36 -9.43 -2.70
N LEU A 40 2.76 -8.19 -2.40
CA LEU A 40 4.16 -7.80 -2.37
C LEU A 40 4.89 -8.43 -1.18
N HIS A 41 4.24 -8.55 -0.03
CA HIS A 41 4.78 -9.26 1.13
C HIS A 41 5.04 -10.75 0.82
N VAL A 42 4.06 -11.44 0.21
CA VAL A 42 4.21 -12.84 -0.21
C VAL A 42 5.32 -13.00 -1.25
N ALA A 43 5.40 -12.10 -2.23
CA ALA A 43 6.44 -12.13 -3.25
C ALA A 43 7.84 -12.02 -2.63
N VAL A 44 8.03 -11.10 -1.68
CA VAL A 44 9.32 -10.93 -1.02
C VAL A 44 9.66 -12.09 -0.10
N LEU A 45 8.67 -12.65 0.63
CA LEU A 45 8.89 -13.85 1.42
C LEU A 45 9.34 -15.02 0.52
N CYS A 46 8.70 -15.19 -0.64
CA CYS A 46 9.05 -16.22 -1.61
C CYS A 46 10.49 -16.05 -2.13
N VAL A 47 10.88 -14.83 -2.46
CA VAL A 47 12.27 -14.50 -2.86
C VAL A 47 13.26 -14.77 -1.74
N LEU A 48 12.92 -14.41 -0.50
CA LEU A 48 13.79 -14.63 0.66
C LEU A 48 14.00 -16.13 0.92
N LEU A 49 12.93 -16.93 0.85
CA LEU A 49 13.00 -18.39 0.98
C LEU A 49 13.81 -19.04 -0.15
N TRP A 50 13.84 -18.43 -1.34
CA TRP A 50 14.60 -18.95 -2.45
C TRP A 50 16.10 -18.63 -2.33
N ILE A 51 16.44 -17.49 -1.72
CA ILE A 51 17.82 -17.00 -1.58
C ILE A 51 18.50 -17.53 -0.30
N LEU A 52 17.76 -17.69 0.81
CA LEU A 52 18.33 -18.11 2.09
C LEU A 52 18.41 -19.65 2.18
N PRO A 53 19.62 -20.23 2.26
CA PRO A 53 19.76 -21.65 2.58
C PRO A 53 19.44 -21.90 4.05
N ASP A 54 18.74 -23.01 4.34
CA ASP A 54 18.38 -23.44 5.70
C ASP A 54 19.61 -23.79 6.56
N VAL A 55 20.75 -24.10 5.91
CA VAL A 55 21.98 -24.56 6.54
C VAL A 55 23.17 -23.82 5.93
N ILE A 56 24.00 -23.20 6.76
CA ILE A 56 25.26 -22.60 6.33
C ILE A 56 26.38 -23.55 6.77
N ALA A 57 27.06 -24.15 5.80
CA ALA A 57 28.25 -24.96 6.05
C ALA A 57 29.44 -24.05 6.29
N LEU A 58 29.92 -23.96 7.53
CA LEU A 58 31.14 -23.22 7.83
C LEU A 58 32.35 -24.16 7.72
N PRO A 59 33.39 -23.79 6.93
CA PRO A 59 34.51 -24.68 6.58
C PRO A 59 35.34 -25.15 7.79
N TRP A 60 35.21 -24.53 8.96
CA TRP A 60 35.94 -24.87 10.18
C TRP A 60 35.07 -25.43 11.32
N MET A 61 33.74 -25.31 11.26
CA MET A 61 32.82 -25.65 12.37
C MET A 61 31.73 -26.67 12.01
N GLY A 62 31.66 -27.12 10.75
CA GLY A 62 30.61 -28.02 10.28
C GLY A 62 29.33 -27.29 9.86
N GLU A 63 28.27 -28.06 9.62
CA GLU A 63 26.93 -27.52 9.30
C GLU A 63 26.32 -26.88 10.55
N ILE A 64 26.14 -25.56 10.53
CA ILE A 64 25.48 -24.85 11.63
C ILE A 64 24.13 -24.38 11.12
N SER A 65 23.06 -24.80 11.80
CA SER A 65 21.74 -24.21 11.60
C SER A 65 21.80 -22.73 11.95
N VAL A 66 21.39 -21.86 11.02
CA VAL A 66 21.40 -20.42 11.27
C VAL A 66 20.52 -20.13 12.49
N PRO A 67 21.05 -19.50 13.56
CA PRO A 67 20.23 -19.22 14.73
C PRO A 67 19.05 -18.34 14.31
N ARG A 68 17.82 -18.75 14.68
CA ARG A 68 16.57 -18.03 14.35
C ARG A 68 16.59 -16.53 14.68
N GLN A 69 17.47 -16.12 15.61
CA GLN A 69 17.72 -14.75 16.03
C GLN A 69 18.28 -13.87 14.89
N PHE A 70 19.24 -14.39 14.11
CA PHE A 70 19.85 -13.66 12.99
C PHE A 70 18.89 -13.56 11.80
N VAL A 71 18.08 -14.60 11.59
CA VAL A 71 16.99 -14.59 10.60
C VAL A 71 15.94 -13.54 10.99
N SER A 72 15.57 -13.45 12.26
CA SER A 72 14.66 -12.41 12.78
C SER A 72 15.21 -11.00 12.55
N LEU A 73 16.48 -10.75 12.85
CA LEU A 73 17.10 -9.43 12.67
C LEU A 73 17.27 -9.07 11.18
N GLY A 74 17.70 -10.04 10.36
CA GLY A 74 17.79 -9.90 8.92
C GLY A 74 16.42 -9.61 8.29
N SER A 75 15.39 -10.35 8.70
CA SER A 75 14.02 -10.12 8.24
C SER A 75 13.49 -8.75 8.69
N PHE A 76 13.81 -8.30 9.90
CA PHE A 76 13.44 -6.96 10.37
C PHE A 76 14.07 -5.85 9.52
N LEU A 77 15.38 -5.93 9.25
CA LEU A 77 16.08 -4.95 8.41
C LEU A 77 15.58 -4.97 6.97
N VAL A 78 15.38 -6.16 6.40
CA VAL A 78 14.78 -6.32 5.07
C VAL A 78 13.41 -5.67 5.04
N MET A 79 12.52 -5.98 6.00
CA MET A 79 11.17 -5.41 6.05
C MET A 79 11.19 -3.89 6.22
N ALA A 80 12.12 -3.33 6.99
CA ALA A 80 12.26 -1.89 7.18
C ALA A 80 12.63 -1.18 5.85
N VAL A 81 13.63 -1.71 5.14
CA VAL A 81 14.04 -1.19 3.83
C VAL A 81 12.92 -1.36 2.81
N LEU A 82 12.31 -2.55 2.79
CA LEU A 82 11.20 -2.86 1.91
C LEU A 82 10.03 -1.90 2.16
N SER A 83 9.68 -1.62 3.41
CA SER A 83 8.58 -0.72 3.78
C SER A 83 8.81 0.70 3.27
N THR A 84 10.03 1.23 3.38
CA THR A 84 10.36 2.55 2.81
C THR A 84 10.27 2.53 1.29
N PHE A 85 10.82 1.49 0.66
CA PHE A 85 10.81 1.38 -0.79
C PHE A 85 9.40 1.17 -1.34
N LEU A 86 8.54 0.44 -0.62
CA LEU A 86 7.15 0.16 -0.97
C LEU A 86 6.29 1.41 -1.04
N MET A 87 6.62 2.45 -0.27
CA MET A 87 5.82 3.68 -0.25
C MET A 87 5.66 4.29 -1.66
N VAL A 88 6.72 4.28 -2.46
CA VAL A 88 6.73 4.88 -3.81
C VAL A 88 5.91 4.07 -4.82
N PRO A 89 6.14 2.75 -5.03
CA PRO A 89 5.31 1.91 -5.89
C PRO A 89 3.84 1.84 -5.46
N VAL A 90 3.57 1.78 -4.15
CA VAL A 90 2.20 1.78 -3.63
C VAL A 90 1.50 3.07 -4.02
N ALA A 91 2.10 4.23 -3.74
CA ALA A 91 1.51 5.52 -4.10
C ALA A 91 1.28 5.66 -5.62
N ALA A 92 2.23 5.19 -6.44
CA ALA A 92 2.12 5.21 -7.89
C ALA A 92 0.99 4.31 -8.42
N ALA A 93 0.88 3.07 -7.91
CA ALA A 93 -0.19 2.14 -8.28
C ALA A 93 -1.57 2.66 -7.85
N PHE A 94 -1.67 3.25 -6.64
CA PHE A 94 -2.89 3.88 -6.15
C PHE A 94 -3.34 5.04 -7.03
N THR A 95 -2.40 5.91 -7.37
CA THR A 95 -2.70 7.07 -8.22
C THR A 95 -3.08 6.60 -9.62
N GLY A 96 -2.43 5.59 -10.19
CA GLY A 96 -2.77 5.09 -11.52
C GLY A 96 -4.14 4.41 -11.62
N ILE A 97 -4.57 3.66 -10.61
CA ILE A 97 -5.80 2.86 -10.67
C ILE A 97 -7.04 3.65 -10.20
N PHE A 98 -6.88 4.59 -9.27
CA PHE A 98 -8.02 5.29 -8.66
C PHE A 98 -8.27 6.72 -9.17
N LEU A 99 -7.37 7.26 -10.00
CA LEU A 99 -7.52 8.65 -10.47
C LEU A 99 -8.77 8.80 -11.34
N ASP A 100 -9.05 7.85 -12.23
CA ASP A 100 -10.25 7.85 -13.08
C ASP A 100 -11.54 7.65 -12.25
N ASP A 101 -11.55 6.66 -11.34
CA ASP A 101 -12.69 6.41 -10.42
C ASP A 101 -13.03 7.64 -9.55
N VAL A 102 -12.01 8.38 -9.10
CA VAL A 102 -12.20 9.62 -8.32
C VAL A 102 -12.66 10.76 -9.21
N ALA A 103 -12.12 10.88 -10.42
CA ALA A 103 -12.54 11.89 -11.39
C ALA A 103 -14.03 11.73 -11.74
N ASP A 104 -14.47 10.52 -12.09
CA ASP A 104 -15.87 10.20 -12.39
C ASP A 104 -16.80 10.50 -11.20
N ALA A 105 -16.36 10.17 -9.98
CA ALA A 105 -17.14 10.44 -8.77
C ALA A 105 -17.30 11.95 -8.50
N VAL A 106 -16.27 12.75 -8.79
CA VAL A 106 -16.29 14.21 -8.64
C VAL A 106 -17.11 14.85 -9.75
N GLU A 107 -16.97 14.40 -10.99
CA GLU A 107 -17.72 14.86 -12.17
C GLU A 107 -19.21 14.59 -12.01
N ALA A 108 -19.62 13.40 -11.58
CA ALA A 108 -21.03 13.09 -11.33
C ALA A 108 -21.67 13.98 -10.25
N ARG A 109 -20.86 14.54 -9.33
CA ARG A 109 -21.33 15.40 -8.22
C ARG A 109 -21.37 16.88 -8.60
N HIS A 110 -20.38 17.36 -9.36
CA HIS A 110 -20.19 18.78 -9.65
C HIS A 110 -20.47 19.18 -11.11
N TYR A 111 -20.48 18.21 -12.03
CA TYR A 111 -20.73 18.39 -13.46
C TYR A 111 -21.74 17.37 -14.02
N PRO A 112 -22.98 17.31 -13.48
CA PRO A 112 -23.97 16.31 -13.87
C PRO A 112 -24.46 16.40 -15.32
N THR A 113 -24.11 17.46 -16.06
CA THR A 113 -24.51 17.70 -17.45
C THR A 113 -23.44 17.33 -18.48
N LEU A 114 -22.25 16.86 -18.06
CA LEU A 114 -21.23 16.35 -18.98
C LEU A 114 -21.36 14.84 -19.13
N SER A 115 -21.27 14.37 -20.37
CA SER A 115 -21.23 12.94 -20.70
C SER A 115 -19.96 12.30 -20.13
N PRO A 116 -20.01 11.07 -19.59
CA PRO A 116 -18.85 10.39 -19.04
C PRO A 116 -17.78 10.12 -20.13
N ALA A 117 -16.51 10.16 -19.73
CA ALA A 117 -15.35 9.91 -20.59
C ALA A 117 -15.12 8.41 -20.88
#